data_AF-A0A7X6DNS4-F1
#
_entry.id   AF-A0A7X6DNS4-F1
#
_cell.length_a   1.000
_cell.length_b   1.000
_cell.length_c   1.000
_cell.angle_alpha   90.00
_cell.angle_beta   90.00
_cell.angle_gamma   90.00
#
_symmetry.space_group_name_H-M   'P 1'
#
loop_
_entity.id
_entity.type
_entity.pdbx_description
1 polymer ?
#
loop_
_entity_poly.entity_id
_entity_poly.type
_entity_poly.pdbx_seq_one_letter_code
_entity_poly.pdbx_strand_id
1 'polypeptide(L)'
;MKVKSKDATPCEFNPMRIWVIVFISIFGFYLMIGTSSAKTLSKEEVEATWEELLRKEEYRIIEYLNRKYLKPTTDMLSNDKTIFVREGREGFLWGFFGLSEGGGWDIEGRLEAEVSIEKGILQLYSKKTIKRSPGFMFPPIGAIEPTYDREKYPIWEFRLILRNLDNRQQIQTLKSIPVPATEVLQHLSYKFNPDDPSCPLGQRCPRGELHYDASRNVVVEILGIRDPFNVEVPLPESSAPMQEEKQ
;
A
#
# COMPACT_ATOMS: atom_id res chain seq x y z
N MET A 1 39.56 70.43 -30.78
CA MET A 1 38.84 69.87 -29.61
C MET A 1 39.18 68.40 -29.48
N LYS A 2 39.87 67.97 -28.42
CA LYS A 2 40.17 66.56 -28.11
C LYS A 2 39.27 66.12 -26.95
N VAL A 3 38.45 65.09 -27.17
CA VAL A 3 37.60 64.46 -26.15
C VAL A 3 38.47 63.53 -25.30
N LYS A 4 38.49 63.74 -23.97
CA LYS A 4 39.16 62.84 -23.02
C LYS A 4 38.29 61.59 -22.81
N SER A 5 38.88 60.40 -22.98
CA SER A 5 38.26 59.12 -22.62
C SER A 5 38.14 59.02 -21.10
N LYS A 6 37.03 58.46 -20.62
CA LYS A 6 36.85 58.08 -19.22
C LYS A 6 37.55 56.74 -19.00
N ASP A 7 38.50 56.73 -18.07
CA ASP A 7 39.11 55.50 -17.56
C ASP A 7 38.06 54.68 -16.78
N ALA A 8 37.85 53.44 -17.20
CA ALA A 8 37.08 52.46 -16.44
C ALA A 8 38.01 51.81 -15.40
N THR A 9 37.67 51.94 -14.13
CA THR A 9 38.36 51.25 -13.04
C THR A 9 38.13 49.73 -13.15
N PRO A 10 39.18 48.89 -13.08
CA PRO A 10 39.00 47.45 -13.10
C PRO A 10 38.35 47.00 -11.79
N CYS A 11 37.28 46.21 -11.89
CA CYS A 11 36.71 45.53 -10.74
C CYS A 11 37.77 44.61 -10.11
N GLU A 12 38.26 44.98 -8.92
CA GLU A 12 39.13 44.12 -8.12
C GLU A 12 38.40 42.82 -7.76
N PHE A 13 38.92 41.71 -8.25
CA PHE A 13 38.45 40.37 -7.95
C PHE A 13 38.90 40.00 -6.53
N ASN A 14 37.99 40.11 -5.55
CA ASN A 14 38.28 39.72 -4.17
C ASN A 14 37.81 38.27 -3.91
N PRO A 15 38.71 37.27 -3.89
CA PRO A 15 38.35 35.87 -3.73
C PRO A 15 37.67 35.60 -2.39
N MET A 16 37.92 36.42 -1.36
CA MET A 16 37.29 36.28 -0.04
C MET A 16 35.78 36.54 -0.08
N ARG A 17 35.31 37.44 -0.96
CA ARG A 17 33.87 37.69 -1.16
C ARG A 17 33.16 36.50 -1.80
N ILE A 18 33.83 35.79 -2.72
CA ILE A 18 33.26 34.59 -3.36
C ILE A 18 33.09 33.48 -2.33
N TRP A 19 34.10 33.24 -1.49
CA TRP A 19 34.02 32.25 -0.42
C TRP A 19 32.93 32.57 0.61
N VAL A 20 32.73 33.84 0.97
CA VAL A 20 31.65 34.26 1.85
C VAL A 20 30.28 34.03 1.22
N ILE A 21 30.10 34.33 -0.07
CA ILE A 21 28.84 34.06 -0.78
C ILE A 21 28.58 32.56 -0.88
N VAL A 22 29.60 31.74 -1.15
CA VAL A 22 29.49 30.27 -1.19
C VAL A 22 29.12 29.73 0.19
N PHE A 23 29.77 30.19 1.25
CA PHE A 23 29.46 29.77 2.62
C PHE A 23 28.05 30.18 3.05
N ILE A 24 27.62 31.41 2.77
CA ILE A 24 26.25 31.87 3.07
C ILE A 24 25.22 31.09 2.24
N SER A 25 25.55 30.75 0.99
CA SER A 25 24.65 29.95 0.14
C SER A 25 24.53 28.51 0.65
N ILE A 26 25.63 27.87 1.02
CA ILE A 26 25.63 26.52 1.61
C ILE A 26 24.93 26.52 2.97
N PHE A 27 25.24 27.49 3.84
CA PHE A 27 24.67 27.57 5.18
C PHE A 27 23.19 27.98 5.15
N GLY A 28 22.79 28.86 4.22
CA GLY A 28 21.40 29.18 3.94
C GLY A 28 20.63 27.98 3.35
N PHE A 29 21.29 27.16 2.52
CA PHE A 29 20.72 25.91 2.03
C PHE A 29 20.54 24.89 3.16
N TYR A 30 21.49 24.79 4.09
CA TYR A 30 21.39 23.93 5.28
C TYR A 30 20.31 24.40 6.27
N LEU A 31 20.14 25.71 6.48
CA LEU A 31 19.12 26.27 7.37
C LEU A 31 17.69 26.18 6.79
N MET A 32 17.54 26.09 5.47
CA MET A 32 16.24 25.87 4.80
C MET A 32 15.78 24.40 4.86
N ILE A 33 16.65 23.47 5.27
CA ILE A 33 16.27 22.08 5.57
C ILE A 33 15.64 22.07 6.97
N GLY A 34 14.43 22.60 7.08
CA GLY A 34 13.59 22.39 8.25
C GLY A 34 13.32 20.89 8.40
N THR A 35 14.06 20.24 9.30
CA THR A 35 13.94 18.81 9.61
C THR A 35 12.69 18.55 10.46
N SER A 36 11.53 18.62 9.81
CA SER A 36 10.33 17.92 10.26
C SER A 36 9.92 17.02 9.09
N SER A 37 10.73 15.98 8.84
CA SER A 37 10.35 14.91 7.95
C SER A 37 9.63 13.87 8.81
N ALA A 38 8.32 13.70 8.62
CA ALA A 38 7.68 12.50 9.12
C ALA A 38 8.41 11.29 8.53
N LYS A 39 8.70 10.28 9.37
CA LYS A 39 9.33 9.03 8.92
C LYS A 39 8.37 8.34 7.95
N THR A 40 8.87 7.95 6.79
CA THR A 40 8.16 7.08 5.84
C THR A 40 7.94 5.72 6.47
N LEU A 41 6.72 5.15 6.36
CA LEU A 41 6.47 3.81 6.87
C LEU A 41 7.16 2.76 6.02
N SER A 42 7.74 1.76 6.67
CA SER A 42 8.22 0.55 6.00
C SER A 42 7.04 -0.32 5.56
N LYS A 43 7.31 -1.32 4.71
CA LYS A 43 6.30 -2.31 4.31
C LYS A 43 5.67 -2.97 5.53
N GLU A 44 6.51 -3.32 6.50
CA GLU A 44 6.14 -4.03 7.73
C GLU A 44 5.27 -3.16 8.63
N GLU A 45 5.55 -1.84 8.70
CA GLU A 45 4.72 -0.89 9.46
C GLU A 45 3.33 -0.72 8.81
N VAL A 46 3.26 -0.68 7.47
CA VAL A 46 1.98 -0.66 6.73
C VAL A 46 1.23 -1.99 6.91
N GLU A 47 1.92 -3.12 6.82
CA GLU A 47 1.36 -4.45 7.07
C GLU A 47 0.82 -4.57 8.50
N ALA A 48 1.58 -4.13 9.50
CA ALA A 48 1.15 -4.17 10.90
C ALA A 48 -0.13 -3.35 11.13
N THR A 49 -0.24 -2.18 10.50
CA THR A 49 -1.46 -1.36 10.57
C THR A 49 -2.65 -2.09 9.95
N TRP A 50 -2.46 -2.72 8.79
CA TRP A 50 -3.51 -3.52 8.14
C TRP A 50 -3.93 -4.73 8.99
N GLU A 51 -2.97 -5.45 9.59
CA GLU A 51 -3.23 -6.59 10.49
C GLU A 51 -3.98 -6.17 11.76
N GLU A 52 -3.66 -5.01 12.32
CA GLU A 52 -4.36 -4.46 13.47
C GLU A 52 -5.83 -4.16 13.15
N LEU A 53 -6.09 -3.52 12.00
CA LEU A 53 -7.45 -3.25 11.52
C LEU A 53 -8.22 -4.55 11.27
N LEU A 54 -7.58 -5.57 10.68
CA LEU A 54 -8.18 -6.89 10.48
C LEU A 54 -8.60 -7.53 11.81
N ARG A 55 -7.72 -7.50 12.82
CA ARG A 55 -8.01 -8.05 14.15
C ARG A 55 -9.18 -7.31 14.80
N LYS A 56 -9.20 -5.98 14.74
CA LYS A 56 -10.28 -5.16 15.30
C LYS A 56 -11.58 -5.21 14.50
N GLU A 57 -11.58 -5.84 13.33
CA GLU A 57 -12.72 -5.83 12.40
C GLU A 57 -13.09 -4.39 11.96
N GLU A 58 -12.07 -3.53 11.83
CA GLU A 58 -12.22 -2.13 11.44
C GLU A 58 -11.94 -1.95 9.95
N TYR A 59 -13.01 -1.87 9.15
CA TYR A 59 -12.94 -1.61 7.71
C TYR A 59 -12.68 -0.13 7.46
N ARG A 60 -11.41 0.24 7.26
CA ARG A 60 -10.97 1.63 7.10
C ARG A 60 -10.06 1.82 5.90
N ILE A 61 -10.07 3.05 5.39
CA ILE A 61 -9.16 3.58 4.39
C ILE A 61 -8.25 4.58 5.11
N ILE A 62 -6.98 4.20 5.27
CA ILE A 62 -5.94 4.99 5.90
C ILE A 62 -4.87 5.33 4.87
N GLU A 63 -4.60 6.61 4.67
CA GLU A 63 -3.58 7.06 3.72
C GLU A 63 -2.61 8.03 4.36
N TYR A 64 -1.32 7.75 4.23
CA TYR A 64 -0.23 8.63 4.62
C TYR A 64 0.35 9.24 3.34
N LEU A 65 -0.10 10.45 2.98
CA LEU A 65 0.35 11.14 1.77
C LEU A 65 1.15 12.40 2.11
N ASN A 66 0.85 13.04 3.24
CA ASN A 66 1.51 14.27 3.66
C ASN A 66 2.78 14.02 4.49
N ARG A 67 3.94 14.42 3.98
CA ARG A 67 5.23 14.25 4.66
C ARG A 67 5.44 15.13 5.89
N LYS A 68 4.65 16.21 6.03
CA LYS A 68 4.76 17.16 7.15
C LYS A 68 4.06 16.66 8.41
N TYR A 69 3.17 15.66 8.28
CA TYR A 69 2.38 15.16 9.39
C TYR A 69 2.70 13.70 9.68
N LEU A 70 2.75 13.37 10.97
CA LEU A 70 2.85 11.99 11.44
C LEU A 70 1.51 11.24 11.31
N LYS A 71 0.40 11.98 11.34
CA LYS A 71 -0.95 11.43 11.25
C LYS A 71 -1.32 11.06 9.81
N PRO A 72 -2.26 10.11 9.63
CA PRO A 72 -2.86 9.87 8.33
C PRO A 72 -3.41 11.17 7.72
N THR A 73 -3.25 11.31 6.41
CA THR A 73 -3.91 12.32 5.58
C THR A 73 -5.39 12.00 5.39
N THR A 74 -5.69 10.71 5.25
CA THR A 74 -7.05 10.16 5.15
C THR A 74 -7.22 9.09 6.22
N ASP A 75 -8.33 9.11 6.94
CA ASP A 75 -8.79 8.05 7.83
C ASP A 75 -10.32 8.06 7.81
N MET A 76 -10.93 7.09 7.11
CA MET A 76 -12.37 6.97 6.98
C MET A 76 -12.82 5.52 6.99
N LEU A 77 -14.08 5.28 7.35
CA LEU A 77 -14.70 3.96 7.27
C LEU A 77 -14.96 3.57 5.80
N SER A 78 -14.73 2.31 5.47
CA SER A 78 -15.10 1.70 4.20
C SER A 78 -16.52 1.14 4.29
N ASN A 79 -17.31 1.37 3.24
CA ASN A 79 -18.68 0.87 3.12
C ASN A 79 -18.76 -0.57 2.57
N ASP A 80 -17.67 -1.08 2.00
CA ASP A 80 -17.61 -2.34 1.24
C ASP A 80 -16.77 -3.43 1.92
N LYS A 81 -16.56 -3.28 3.24
CA LYS A 81 -15.72 -4.15 4.09
C LYS A 81 -14.27 -4.25 3.60
N THR A 82 -13.75 -3.14 3.09
CA THR A 82 -12.37 -3.01 2.61
C THR A 82 -11.50 -2.40 3.71
N ILE A 83 -10.30 -2.94 3.87
CA ILE A 83 -9.22 -2.39 4.68
C ILE A 83 -8.13 -1.93 3.72
N PHE A 84 -7.91 -0.63 3.61
CA PHE A 84 -6.90 -0.04 2.75
C PHE A 84 -5.91 0.76 3.59
N VAL A 85 -4.63 0.44 3.48
CA VAL A 85 -3.55 1.22 4.10
C VAL A 85 -2.54 1.58 3.03
N ARG A 86 -2.32 2.89 2.86
CA ARG A 86 -1.41 3.44 1.85
C ARG A 86 -0.36 4.31 2.50
N GLU A 87 0.91 4.03 2.22
CA GLU A 87 2.03 4.92 2.46
C GLU A 87 2.53 5.45 1.11
N GLY A 88 2.47 6.77 0.93
CA GLY A 88 2.91 7.47 -0.27
C GLY A 88 3.80 8.68 0.02
N ARG A 89 4.38 8.79 1.23
CA ARG A 89 5.24 9.90 1.67
C ARG A 89 6.68 9.80 1.13
N GLU A 90 6.95 9.34 -0.08
CA GLU A 90 8.31 9.41 -0.64
C GLU A 90 8.55 10.63 -1.54
N GLY A 91 9.80 11.10 -1.57
CA GLY A 91 10.35 11.90 -2.66
C GLY A 91 11.49 12.81 -2.22
N PHE A 92 12.70 12.28 -2.29
CA PHE A 92 13.90 13.04 -1.98
C PHE A 92 14.30 14.02 -3.10
N LEU A 93 13.64 13.99 -4.27
CA LEU A 93 13.95 14.94 -5.35
C LEU A 93 12.67 15.50 -6.01
N TRP A 94 12.46 16.79 -5.70
CA TRP A 94 11.60 17.79 -6.36
C TRP A 94 10.11 17.83 -5.99
N GLY A 95 9.87 18.08 -4.70
CA GLY A 95 8.64 18.69 -4.18
C GLY A 95 8.54 20.21 -4.42
N PHE A 96 8.69 20.69 -5.65
CA PHE A 96 8.49 22.13 -5.95
C PHE A 96 7.03 22.53 -6.17
N PHE A 97 6.12 21.57 -6.42
CA PHE A 97 4.69 21.84 -6.63
C PHE A 97 3.74 21.09 -5.69
N GLY A 98 4.26 20.37 -4.69
CA GLY A 98 3.42 19.71 -3.68
C GLY A 98 2.47 18.63 -4.21
N LEU A 99 2.69 18.10 -5.42
CA LEU A 99 1.79 17.15 -6.08
C LEU A 99 2.46 15.84 -6.55
N SER A 100 3.76 15.62 -6.28
CA SER A 100 4.33 14.29 -6.53
C SER A 100 3.97 13.36 -5.38
N GLU A 101 2.97 12.51 -5.61
CA GLU A 101 2.78 11.30 -4.82
C GLU A 101 4.13 10.55 -4.80
N GLY A 102 4.61 10.23 -3.60
CA GLY A 102 5.78 9.41 -3.46
C GLY A 102 5.54 7.98 -3.88
N GLY A 103 6.63 7.27 -4.15
CA GLY A 103 6.63 5.83 -4.00
C GLY A 103 6.24 5.41 -2.58
N GLY A 104 6.08 4.11 -2.39
CA GLY A 104 5.70 3.54 -1.11
C GLY A 104 4.92 2.24 -1.27
N TRP A 105 3.99 1.99 -0.35
CA TRP A 105 3.29 0.72 -0.24
C TRP A 105 1.79 0.93 -0.14
N ASP A 106 1.04 0.24 -0.99
CA ASP A 106 -0.40 0.13 -0.86
C ASP A 106 -0.75 -1.30 -0.46
N ILE A 107 -1.55 -1.44 0.59
CA ILE A 107 -2.10 -2.74 1.01
C ILE A 107 -3.60 -2.61 1.08
N GLU A 108 -4.27 -3.36 0.23
CA GLU A 108 -5.72 -3.36 0.09
C GLU A 108 -6.24 -4.77 0.35
N GLY A 109 -7.01 -4.94 1.41
CA GLY A 109 -7.68 -6.21 1.69
C GLY A 109 -9.18 -6.06 1.79
N ARG A 110 -9.91 -7.13 1.48
CA ARG A 110 -11.36 -7.15 1.48
C ARG A 110 -11.87 -8.47 2.02
N LEU A 111 -12.97 -8.43 2.78
CA LEU A 111 -13.71 -9.63 3.13
C LEU A 111 -14.46 -10.14 1.88
N GLU A 112 -14.05 -11.29 1.35
CA GLU A 112 -14.66 -11.92 0.18
C GLU A 112 -15.89 -12.75 0.56
N ALA A 113 -15.78 -13.54 1.64
CA ALA A 113 -16.84 -14.41 2.10
C ALA A 113 -16.79 -14.62 3.62
N GLU A 114 -17.96 -14.86 4.21
CA GLU A 114 -18.14 -15.10 5.63
C GLU A 114 -19.17 -16.22 5.85
N VAL A 115 -18.83 -17.20 6.69
CA VAL A 115 -19.71 -18.32 7.04
C VAL A 115 -19.64 -18.56 8.53
N SER A 116 -20.80 -18.56 9.20
CA SER A 116 -20.90 -18.96 10.60
C SER A 116 -20.86 -20.47 10.74
N ILE A 117 -20.01 -20.97 11.63
CA ILE A 117 -19.87 -22.39 11.96
C ILE A 117 -19.94 -22.57 13.48
N GLU A 118 -20.07 -23.82 13.94
CA GLU A 118 -20.15 -24.13 15.38
C GLU A 118 -18.94 -23.60 16.17
N LYS A 119 -17.75 -23.61 15.56
CA LYS A 119 -16.49 -23.18 16.19
C LYS A 119 -16.23 -21.67 16.15
N GLY A 120 -17.03 -20.90 15.41
CA GLY A 120 -16.75 -19.48 15.19
C GLY A 120 -17.27 -18.93 13.87
N ILE A 121 -16.63 -17.89 13.37
CA ILE A 121 -16.91 -17.31 12.06
C ILE A 121 -15.71 -17.56 11.15
N LEU A 122 -15.94 -18.29 10.05
CA LEU A 122 -14.96 -18.40 8.98
C LEU A 122 -15.04 -17.15 8.11
N GLN A 123 -13.90 -16.49 7.91
CA GLN A 123 -13.78 -15.32 7.06
C GLN A 123 -12.66 -15.55 6.04
N LEU A 124 -12.97 -15.36 4.76
CA LEU A 124 -11.99 -15.36 3.68
C LEU A 124 -11.70 -13.92 3.29
N TYR A 125 -10.44 -13.50 3.45
CA TYR A 125 -9.97 -12.20 3.03
C TYR A 125 -9.11 -12.32 1.78
N SER A 126 -9.32 -11.46 0.79
CA SER A 126 -8.29 -11.17 -0.21
C SER A 126 -7.43 -10.01 0.28
N LYS A 127 -6.14 -10.04 -0.02
CA LYS A 127 -5.19 -8.96 0.26
C LYS A 127 -4.32 -8.76 -0.96
N LYS A 128 -4.17 -7.51 -1.34
CA LYS A 128 -3.41 -7.05 -2.51
C LYS A 128 -2.36 -6.08 -2.01
N THR A 129 -1.09 -6.39 -2.27
CA THR A 129 0.05 -5.55 -1.91
C THR A 129 0.70 -5.00 -3.18
N ILE A 130 0.88 -3.68 -3.23
CA ILE A 130 1.57 -2.98 -4.32
C ILE A 130 2.72 -2.18 -3.74
N LYS A 131 3.90 -2.29 -4.36
CA LYS A 131 4.99 -1.33 -4.16
C LYS A 131 4.96 -0.30 -5.27
N ARG A 132 4.78 0.98 -4.93
CA ARG A 132 4.90 2.08 -5.88
C ARG A 132 6.31 2.61 -5.92
N SER A 133 6.81 2.83 -7.12
CA SER A 133 7.99 3.63 -7.38
C SER A 133 7.61 5.11 -7.50
N PRO A 134 8.46 6.03 -7.02
CA PRO A 134 8.21 7.46 -7.15
C PRO A 134 8.00 7.88 -8.61
N GLY A 135 6.99 8.72 -8.82
CA GLY A 135 6.83 9.49 -10.06
C GLY A 135 7.83 10.65 -10.10
N PHE A 136 8.20 11.09 -11.30
CA PHE A 136 9.08 12.25 -11.49
C PHE A 136 8.50 13.26 -12.46
N MET A 137 8.78 14.54 -12.25
CA MET A 137 8.44 15.60 -13.21
C MET A 137 9.70 15.97 -13.99
N PHE A 138 9.74 15.69 -15.29
CA PHE A 138 10.77 16.22 -16.18
C PHE A 138 10.13 17.17 -17.18
N PRO A 139 10.39 18.49 -17.14
CA PRO A 139 10.11 19.35 -18.28
C PRO A 139 11.03 18.92 -19.44
N PRO A 140 10.54 18.72 -20.68
CA PRO A 140 9.20 19.00 -21.23
C PRO A 140 8.19 17.83 -21.21
N ILE A 141 8.56 16.69 -20.63
CA ILE A 141 7.86 15.38 -20.71
C ILE A 141 6.65 15.29 -19.75
N GLY A 142 6.44 16.30 -18.89
CA GLY A 142 5.31 16.36 -17.97
C GLY A 142 5.54 15.61 -16.66
N ALA A 143 4.48 15.45 -15.86
CA ALA A 143 4.52 14.69 -14.62
C ALA A 143 4.37 13.20 -14.93
N ILE A 144 5.33 12.39 -14.51
CA ILE A 144 5.21 10.94 -14.49
C ILE A 144 4.54 10.57 -13.17
N GLU A 145 3.36 9.96 -13.28
CA GLU A 145 2.62 9.44 -12.14
C GLU A 145 3.40 8.29 -11.46
N PRO A 146 3.20 8.04 -10.15
CA PRO A 146 3.76 6.86 -9.51
C PRO A 146 3.34 5.60 -10.26
N THR A 147 4.29 4.70 -10.44
CA THR A 147 4.10 3.44 -11.18
C THR A 147 4.57 2.26 -10.35
N TYR A 148 4.32 1.04 -10.80
CA TYR A 148 4.82 -0.18 -10.18
C TYR A 148 5.26 -1.18 -11.23
N ASP A 149 6.15 -2.10 -10.85
CA ASP A 149 6.58 -3.22 -11.70
C ASP A 149 5.41 -4.20 -11.88
N ARG A 150 4.82 -4.23 -13.07
CA ARG A 150 3.65 -5.05 -13.41
C ARG A 150 3.94 -6.56 -13.46
N GLU A 151 5.20 -6.95 -13.55
CA GLU A 151 5.59 -8.36 -13.50
C GLU A 151 5.67 -8.85 -12.05
N LYS A 152 5.94 -7.94 -11.10
CA LYS A 152 6.06 -8.26 -9.67
C LYS A 152 4.84 -7.92 -8.84
N TYR A 153 4.09 -6.89 -9.21
CA TYR A 153 2.95 -6.37 -8.46
C TYR A 153 1.71 -6.23 -9.36
N PRO A 154 0.49 -6.29 -8.78
CA PRO A 154 0.18 -6.59 -7.38
C PRO A 154 0.48 -8.03 -6.97
N ILE A 155 0.93 -8.22 -5.72
CA ILE A 155 0.99 -9.54 -5.10
C ILE A 155 -0.31 -9.77 -4.34
N TRP A 156 -0.94 -10.92 -4.55
CA TRP A 156 -2.20 -11.28 -3.90
C TRP A 156 -1.97 -12.35 -2.83
N GLU A 157 -2.78 -12.30 -1.78
CA GLU A 157 -2.84 -13.28 -0.70
C GLU A 157 -4.32 -13.51 -0.36
N PHE A 158 -4.76 -14.77 -0.40
CA PHE A 158 -6.07 -15.17 0.12
C PHE A 158 -5.89 -15.81 1.48
N ARG A 159 -6.44 -15.20 2.51
CA ARG A 159 -6.28 -15.63 3.90
C ARG A 159 -7.62 -16.10 4.45
N LEU A 160 -7.68 -17.38 4.77
CA LEU A 160 -8.78 -17.98 5.52
C LEU A 160 -8.46 -17.88 7.01
N ILE A 161 -9.33 -17.17 7.73
CA ILE A 161 -9.23 -17.04 9.19
C ILE A 161 -10.48 -17.61 9.86
N LEU A 162 -10.29 -18.16 11.06
CA LEU A 162 -11.34 -18.50 11.99
C LEU A 162 -11.35 -17.46 13.10
N ARG A 163 -12.47 -16.78 13.28
CA ARG A 163 -12.68 -15.77 14.31
C ARG A 163 -13.51 -16.36 15.44
N ASN A 164 -13.06 -16.15 16.68
CA ASN A 164 -13.81 -16.58 17.86
C ASN A 164 -15.05 -15.68 18.03
N LEU A 165 -16.20 -16.29 18.39
CA LEU A 165 -17.46 -15.57 18.60
C LEU A 165 -17.47 -14.75 19.89
N ASP A 166 -16.85 -15.26 20.96
CA ASP A 166 -16.80 -14.63 22.29
C ASP A 166 -15.76 -13.51 22.35
N ASN A 167 -14.65 -13.67 21.61
CA ASN A 167 -13.65 -12.63 21.43
C ASN A 167 -13.29 -12.46 19.96
N ARG A 168 -13.98 -11.54 19.29
CA ARG A 168 -13.75 -11.29 17.87
C ARG A 168 -12.34 -10.84 17.53
N GLN A 169 -11.57 -10.26 18.45
CA GLN A 169 -10.18 -9.87 18.15
C GLN A 169 -9.22 -11.06 18.04
N GLN A 170 -9.64 -12.21 18.57
CA GLN A 170 -8.90 -13.46 18.51
C GLN A 170 -9.14 -14.13 17.16
N ILE A 171 -8.16 -14.00 16.28
CA ILE A 171 -8.15 -14.61 14.95
C ILE A 171 -7.16 -15.78 14.92
N GLN A 172 -7.57 -16.90 14.36
CA GLN A 172 -6.70 -18.00 14.00
C GLN A 172 -6.57 -18.04 12.48
N THR A 173 -5.36 -17.88 11.95
CA THR A 173 -5.15 -18.06 10.51
C THR A 173 -5.11 -19.56 10.21
N LEU A 174 -6.08 -20.04 9.43
CA LEU A 174 -6.15 -21.44 9.03
C LEU A 174 -5.27 -21.70 7.79
N LYS A 175 -5.31 -20.77 6.83
CA LYS A 175 -4.54 -20.86 5.60
C LYS A 175 -4.26 -19.47 5.04
N SER A 176 -3.07 -19.31 4.47
CA SER A 176 -2.70 -18.18 3.62
C SER A 176 -2.22 -18.73 2.28
N ILE A 177 -2.82 -18.24 1.19
CA ILE A 177 -2.60 -18.71 -0.18
C ILE A 177 -2.04 -17.54 -1.00
N PRO A 178 -0.73 -17.52 -1.28
CA PRO A 178 -0.15 -16.47 -2.10
C PRO A 178 -0.46 -16.72 -3.58
N VAL A 179 -0.78 -15.64 -4.30
CA VAL A 179 -1.01 -15.62 -5.76
C VAL A 179 -0.12 -14.54 -6.37
N PRO A 180 0.86 -14.89 -7.23
CA PRO A 180 1.76 -13.94 -7.85
C PRO A 180 1.07 -13.09 -8.93
N ALA A 181 1.61 -11.89 -9.19
CA ALA A 181 1.09 -10.94 -10.17
C ALA A 181 0.93 -11.53 -11.60
N THR A 182 1.79 -12.50 -11.94
CA THR A 182 1.80 -13.18 -13.24
C THR A 182 0.61 -14.11 -13.44
N GLU A 183 0.05 -14.66 -12.37
CA GLU A 183 -1.10 -15.56 -12.43
C GLU A 183 -2.43 -14.82 -12.51
N VAL A 184 -2.46 -13.55 -12.11
CA VAL A 184 -3.66 -12.72 -12.22
C VAL A 184 -3.91 -12.38 -13.69
N LEU A 185 -5.14 -12.57 -14.14
CA LEU A 185 -5.57 -12.17 -15.49
C LEU A 185 -5.66 -10.64 -15.57
N GLN A 186 -4.53 -9.99 -15.85
CA GLN A 186 -4.38 -8.52 -15.82
C GLN A 186 -5.35 -7.79 -16.78
N HIS A 187 -5.82 -8.45 -17.84
CA HIS A 187 -6.80 -7.91 -18.80
C HIS A 187 -8.16 -7.61 -18.15
N LEU A 188 -8.50 -8.29 -17.06
CA LEU A 188 -9.75 -8.09 -16.30
C LEU A 188 -9.66 -6.91 -15.32
N SER A 189 -8.45 -6.38 -15.08
CA SER A 189 -8.26 -5.27 -14.13
C SER A 189 -8.51 -3.87 -14.73
N TYR A 190 -8.53 -3.73 -16.07
CA TYR A 190 -8.70 -2.42 -16.72
C TYR A 190 -9.56 -2.40 -17.99
N LYS A 191 -9.91 -3.55 -18.57
CA LYS A 191 -10.83 -3.59 -19.72
C LYS A 191 -12.04 -4.43 -19.39
N PHE A 192 -13.16 -3.75 -19.18
CA PHE A 192 -14.51 -4.29 -19.26
C PHE A 192 -14.63 -5.12 -20.54
N ASN A 193 -14.68 -6.44 -20.41
CA ASN A 193 -15.06 -7.34 -21.49
C ASN A 193 -16.34 -8.07 -21.04
N PRO A 194 -17.53 -7.66 -21.52
CA PRO A 194 -18.80 -8.24 -21.08
C PRO A 194 -18.98 -9.69 -21.53
N ASP A 195 -18.12 -10.18 -22.44
CA ASP A 195 -18.15 -11.53 -22.99
C ASP A 195 -17.14 -12.49 -22.35
N ASP A 196 -16.37 -12.04 -21.33
CA ASP A 196 -15.39 -12.89 -20.64
C ASP A 196 -16.02 -13.56 -19.39
N PRO A 197 -16.31 -14.87 -19.41
CA PRO A 197 -16.93 -15.58 -18.30
C PRO A 197 -16.02 -15.71 -17.07
N SER A 198 -14.73 -15.36 -17.17
CA SER A 198 -13.77 -15.49 -16.07
C SER A 198 -13.92 -14.42 -14.97
N CYS A 199 -14.63 -13.31 -15.23
CA CYS A 199 -14.97 -12.30 -14.23
C CYS A 199 -16.33 -11.65 -14.54
N PRO A 200 -17.42 -12.04 -13.86
CA PRO A 200 -18.72 -11.43 -14.03
C PRO A 200 -18.66 -9.92 -13.81
N LEU A 201 -19.43 -9.19 -14.59
CA LEU A 201 -19.53 -7.74 -14.55
C LEU A 201 -19.75 -7.22 -13.12
N GLY A 202 -18.88 -6.29 -12.68
CA GLY A 202 -18.95 -5.68 -11.35
C GLY A 202 -18.28 -6.47 -10.23
N GLN A 203 -17.62 -7.60 -10.52
CA GLN A 203 -16.89 -8.39 -9.55
C GLN A 203 -15.38 -8.08 -9.57
N ARG A 204 -14.75 -8.12 -8.40
CA ARG A 204 -13.31 -7.93 -8.23
C ARG A 204 -12.59 -9.19 -8.72
N CYS A 205 -11.46 -9.02 -9.41
CA CYS A 205 -10.61 -10.12 -9.84
C CYS A 205 -9.14 -9.86 -9.47
N PRO A 206 -8.42 -10.85 -8.91
CA PRO A 206 -8.91 -12.17 -8.52
C PRO A 206 -9.86 -12.09 -7.30
N ARG A 207 -10.67 -13.15 -7.11
CA ARG A 207 -11.58 -13.29 -5.96
C ARG A 207 -11.48 -14.68 -5.35
N GLY A 208 -11.89 -14.77 -4.09
CA GLY A 208 -11.97 -16.03 -3.36
C GLY A 208 -13.42 -16.35 -3.04
N GLU A 209 -13.83 -17.59 -3.26
CA GLU A 209 -15.12 -18.12 -2.83
C GLU A 209 -14.89 -19.13 -1.71
N LEU A 210 -15.86 -19.21 -0.79
CA LEU A 210 -15.77 -20.04 0.41
C LEU A 210 -16.96 -20.97 0.46
N HIS A 211 -16.69 -22.27 0.40
CA HIS A 211 -17.68 -23.31 0.59
C HIS A 211 -17.36 -24.10 1.85
N TYR A 212 -18.36 -24.24 2.72
CA TYR A 212 -18.24 -24.99 3.96
C TYR A 212 -19.10 -26.24 3.88
N ASP A 213 -18.48 -27.39 4.13
CA ASP A 213 -19.19 -28.64 4.37
C ASP A 213 -19.00 -29.06 5.83
N ALA A 214 -20.13 -29.24 6.53
CA ALA A 214 -20.17 -29.73 7.91
C ALA A 214 -19.52 -31.11 8.07
N SER A 215 -19.35 -31.85 6.97
CA SER A 215 -18.78 -33.19 6.97
C SER A 215 -17.28 -33.25 7.30
N ARG A 216 -16.51 -32.14 7.17
CA ARG A 216 -15.21 -31.85 7.86
C ARG A 216 -14.37 -30.73 7.21
N ASN A 217 -14.63 -30.36 5.96
CA ASN A 217 -13.69 -29.54 5.18
C ASN A 217 -14.27 -28.17 4.79
N VAL A 218 -13.38 -27.18 4.74
CA VAL A 218 -13.62 -25.90 4.10
C VAL A 218 -12.95 -25.92 2.74
N VAL A 219 -13.67 -25.60 1.68
CA VAL A 219 -13.11 -25.45 0.34
C VAL A 219 -13.01 -23.97 0.02
N VAL A 220 -11.81 -23.52 -0.28
CA VAL A 220 -11.55 -22.17 -0.79
C VAL A 220 -11.28 -22.29 -2.28
N GLU A 221 -12.09 -21.62 -3.09
CA GLU A 221 -11.94 -21.54 -4.55
C GLU A 221 -11.38 -20.17 -4.93
N ILE A 222 -10.32 -20.13 -5.74
CA ILE A 222 -9.72 -18.87 -6.21
C ILE A 222 -9.96 -18.72 -7.71
N LEU A 223 -10.63 -17.62 -8.06
CA LEU A 223 -11.09 -17.29 -9.41
C LEU A 223 -10.42 -16.00 -9.93
N GLY A 224 -10.53 -15.75 -11.23
CA GLY A 224 -9.94 -14.57 -11.87
C GLY A 224 -8.40 -14.64 -12.00
N ILE A 225 -7.87 -15.86 -11.95
CA ILE A 225 -6.46 -16.20 -12.20
C ILE A 225 -6.36 -17.14 -13.42
N ARG A 226 -5.16 -17.29 -13.98
CA ARG A 226 -4.90 -18.09 -15.20
C ARG A 226 -5.41 -19.52 -15.08
N ASP A 227 -5.12 -20.16 -13.96
CA ASP A 227 -5.52 -21.52 -13.65
C ASP A 227 -6.26 -21.52 -12.30
N PRO A 228 -7.61 -21.39 -12.30
CA PRO A 228 -8.40 -21.45 -11.08
C PRO A 228 -8.18 -22.76 -10.31
N PHE A 229 -8.13 -22.67 -8.99
CA PHE A 229 -7.89 -23.85 -8.16
C PHE A 229 -8.64 -23.79 -6.83
N ASN A 230 -8.83 -24.98 -6.26
CA ASN A 230 -9.50 -25.19 -4.98
C ASN A 230 -8.50 -25.69 -3.95
N VAL A 231 -8.63 -25.19 -2.72
CA VAL A 231 -7.84 -25.62 -1.58
C VAL A 231 -8.77 -26.10 -0.49
N GLU A 232 -8.65 -27.38 -0.15
CA GLU A 232 -9.30 -27.93 1.03
C GLU A 232 -8.49 -27.59 2.27
N VAL A 233 -9.15 -27.00 3.26
CA VAL A 233 -8.57 -26.63 4.54
C VAL A 233 -9.33 -27.38 5.64
N PRO A 234 -8.66 -28.28 6.40
CA PRO A 234 -9.28 -28.96 7.50
C PRO A 234 -9.53 -27.98 8.64
N LEU A 235 -10.69 -28.10 9.30
CA LEU A 235 -10.95 -27.35 10.52
C LEU A 235 -10.18 -28.00 11.70
N PRO A 236 -9.57 -27.20 12.59
CA PRO A 236 -8.90 -27.75 13.76
C PRO A 236 -9.90 -28.55 14.60
N GLU A 237 -9.56 -29.79 14.97
CA GLU A 237 -10.39 -30.59 15.87
C GLU A 237 -10.58 -29.86 17.19
N SER A 238 -11.76 -29.96 17.79
CA SER A 238 -12.04 -29.31 19.08
C SER A 238 -11.22 -29.99 20.18
N SER A 239 -9.98 -29.56 20.38
CA SER A 239 -9.15 -29.99 21.49
C SER A 239 -8.42 -28.80 22.13
N ALA A 240 -8.86 -28.55 23.38
CA ALA A 240 -8.27 -27.72 24.43
C ALA A 240 -8.39 -26.18 24.32
N PRO A 241 -8.63 -25.51 25.47
CA PRO A 241 -8.70 -24.05 25.53
C PRO A 241 -7.38 -23.46 25.01
N MET A 242 -7.51 -22.45 24.15
CA MET A 242 -6.40 -21.64 23.67
C MET A 242 -5.62 -21.13 24.88
N GLN A 243 -4.44 -21.69 25.14
CA GLN A 243 -3.61 -21.21 26.22
C GLN A 243 -3.24 -19.76 25.92
N GLU A 244 -3.59 -18.89 26.86
CA GLU A 244 -3.05 -17.54 26.96
C GLU A 244 -1.53 -17.64 26.88
N GLU A 245 -0.97 -17.11 25.81
CA GLU A 245 0.44 -16.74 25.78
C GLU A 245 0.61 -15.62 26.81
N LYS A 246 0.91 -16.00 28.06
CA LYS A 246 1.34 -15.07 29.10
C LYS A 246 2.61 -14.38 28.60
N GLN A 247 2.49 -13.09 28.29
CA GLN A 247 3.61 -12.15 28.33
C GLN A 247 3.96 -11.85 29.79
#